data_AF-A0A7X7MZZ9-F1
#
_entry.id   AF-A0A7X7MZZ9-F1
#
_cell.length_a   1.000
_cell.length_b   1.000
_cell.length_c   1.000
_cell.angle_alpha   90.00
_cell.angle_beta   90.00
_cell.angle_gamma   90.00
#
_symmetry.space_group_name_H-M   'P 1'
#
loop_
_entity.id
_entity.type
_entity.pdbx_description
1 polymer ?
#
loop_
_entity_poly.entity_id
_entity_poly.type
_entity_poly.pdbx_seq_one_letter_code
_entity_poly.pdbx_strand_id
1 'polypeptide(L)'
;MKKLSFIALLCATFLLSSCGAFKSYVASYSVGLSAVESPADAKQQFGETKVVTFDEEGISKYRYEDDYIDIVWYVSSKQFNFTLKNKSGHTLKINWDDVSYVDTKGQVGRVMHSGVKYAERNSSQPATTVPKGASISDILLPTDNVYYVSGQYGGWRESYLIPCVYKTPEAFNAEASGYVGKTMTVMMPIMIENVQNDYTFTFNIDKLLNTASK
;
A
#
# COMPACT_ATOMS: atom_id res chain seq x y z
N MET A 1 45.62 -38.86 55.46
CA MET A 1 45.67 -40.12 54.68
C MET A 1 44.27 -40.46 54.20
N LYS A 2 44.06 -40.62 52.88
CA LYS A 2 43.15 -41.59 52.20
C LYS A 2 41.74 -41.80 52.83
N LYS A 3 40.58 -41.63 52.18
CA LYS A 3 40.19 -41.81 50.75
C LYS A 3 38.74 -41.33 50.51
N LEU A 4 38.49 -40.90 49.26
CA LEU A 4 37.28 -41.00 48.42
C LEU A 4 36.09 -41.84 48.95
N SER A 5 34.84 -41.37 48.77
CA SER A 5 34.07 -41.52 47.50
C SER A 5 32.61 -41.07 47.62
N PHE A 6 32.00 -40.74 46.46
CA PHE A 6 30.58 -40.57 46.14
C PHE A 6 29.83 -39.32 46.64
N ILE A 7 29.80 -38.28 45.80
CA ILE A 7 28.56 -37.50 45.58
C ILE A 7 28.35 -37.38 44.07
N ALA A 8 27.23 -37.94 43.62
CA ALA A 8 26.81 -38.00 42.24
C ALA A 8 26.57 -36.58 41.68
N LEU A 9 27.18 -36.34 40.53
CA LEU A 9 26.95 -35.19 39.66
C LEU A 9 25.54 -35.32 39.06
N LEU A 10 24.56 -34.59 39.57
CA LEU A 10 23.23 -34.50 38.98
C LEU A 10 23.13 -33.17 38.22
N CYS A 11 23.55 -33.22 36.96
CA CYS A 11 23.33 -32.17 35.98
C CYS A 11 21.82 -31.98 35.77
N ALA A 12 21.21 -31.02 36.48
CA ALA A 12 19.91 -30.49 36.12
C ALA A 12 20.09 -29.56 34.92
N THR A 13 20.13 -30.12 33.72
CA THR A 13 19.98 -29.35 32.49
C THR A 13 18.57 -28.78 32.47
N PHE A 14 18.42 -27.53 32.90
CA PHE A 14 17.26 -26.72 32.59
C PHE A 14 17.20 -26.55 31.07
N LEU A 15 16.37 -27.35 30.41
CA LEU A 15 16.00 -27.19 29.02
C LEU A 15 15.25 -25.85 28.91
N LEU A 16 15.97 -24.78 28.59
CA LEU A 16 15.40 -23.55 28.05
C LEU A 16 14.98 -23.82 26.60
N SER A 17 13.99 -24.69 26.39
CA SER A 17 13.30 -24.83 25.11
C SER A 17 12.11 -23.87 25.08
N SER A 18 12.41 -22.58 24.96
CA SER A 18 11.42 -21.59 24.55
C SER A 18 12.03 -20.62 23.55
N CYS A 19 12.61 -21.16 22.49
CA CYS A 19 12.69 -20.47 21.20
C CYS A 19 11.50 -20.91 20.35
N GLY A 20 10.29 -20.67 20.85
CA GLY A 20 9.08 -20.73 20.04
C GLY A 20 9.02 -19.45 19.21
N ALA A 21 9.80 -19.37 18.13
CA ALA A 21 9.61 -18.32 17.14
C ALA A 21 8.18 -18.47 16.61
N PHE A 22 7.30 -17.50 16.91
CA PHE A 22 5.96 -17.43 16.35
C PHE A 22 6.08 -17.36 14.82
N LYS A 23 5.99 -18.51 14.15
CA LYS A 23 5.98 -18.58 12.69
C LYS A 23 4.76 -17.80 12.21
N SER A 24 4.99 -16.81 11.36
CA SER A 24 3.93 -16.04 10.70
C SER A 24 3.94 -16.39 9.22
N TYR A 25 2.76 -16.53 8.64
CA TYR A 25 2.55 -16.85 7.23
C TYR A 25 2.12 -15.58 6.51
N VAL A 26 2.84 -15.18 5.46
CA VAL A 26 2.63 -13.92 4.75
C VAL A 26 2.06 -14.19 3.36
N ALA A 27 0.87 -13.68 3.06
CA ALA A 27 0.24 -13.74 1.75
C ALA A 27 0.84 -12.68 0.81
N SER A 28 1.09 -13.09 -0.42
CA SER A 28 1.56 -12.20 -1.49
C SER A 28 0.48 -12.10 -2.54
N TYR A 29 0.03 -10.87 -2.82
CA TYR A 29 -1.02 -10.61 -3.80
C TYR A 29 -0.45 -9.92 -5.03
N SER A 30 -0.95 -10.31 -6.21
CA SER A 30 -0.83 -9.50 -7.42
C SER A 30 -2.01 -8.53 -7.45
N VAL A 31 -1.71 -7.25 -7.61
CA VAL A 31 -2.71 -6.17 -7.64
C VAL A 31 -2.51 -5.39 -8.94
N GLY A 32 -3.59 -5.28 -9.72
CA GLY A 32 -3.57 -4.63 -11.02
C GLY A 32 -4.49 -3.43 -11.13
N LEU A 33 -4.10 -2.45 -11.95
CA LEU A 33 -4.98 -1.34 -12.30
C LEU A 33 -6.05 -1.84 -13.28
N SER A 34 -7.30 -1.94 -12.82
CA SER A 34 -8.39 -2.54 -13.58
C SER A 34 -9.25 -1.51 -14.32
N ALA A 35 -9.36 -0.29 -13.79
CA ALA A 35 -10.12 0.79 -14.41
C ALA A 35 -9.58 2.16 -14.02
N VAL A 36 -9.75 3.13 -14.92
CA VAL A 36 -9.51 4.55 -14.67
C VAL A 36 -10.74 5.33 -15.13
N GLU A 37 -11.31 6.13 -14.25
CA GLU A 37 -12.34 7.10 -14.60
C GLU A 37 -11.70 8.50 -14.62
N SER A 38 -12.00 9.26 -15.67
CA SER A 38 -11.53 10.62 -15.87
C SER A 38 -12.72 11.60 -15.84
N PRO A 39 -12.48 12.93 -15.71
CA PRO A 39 -13.52 13.92 -15.38
C PRO A 39 -14.70 13.98 -16.37
N ALA A 40 -15.89 14.27 -15.85
CA ALA A 40 -17.17 14.21 -16.59
C ALA A 40 -17.33 15.21 -17.76
N ASP A 41 -16.57 16.32 -17.79
CA ASP A 41 -16.60 17.29 -18.91
C ASP A 41 -15.78 16.84 -20.15
N ALA A 42 -15.23 15.62 -20.09
CA ALA A 42 -14.64 14.91 -21.20
C ALA A 42 -15.69 14.45 -22.23
N LYS A 43 -16.23 15.38 -23.01
CA LYS A 43 -17.11 15.09 -24.16
C LYS A 43 -16.41 14.39 -25.34
N GLN A 44 -15.25 13.79 -25.13
CA GLN A 44 -14.63 12.89 -26.08
C GLN A 44 -14.17 11.71 -25.26
N GLN A 45 -14.56 10.50 -25.70
CA GLN A 45 -13.82 9.30 -25.33
C GLN A 45 -12.36 9.60 -25.64
N PHE A 46 -11.58 9.90 -24.60
CA PHE A 46 -10.16 10.15 -24.74
C PHE A 46 -9.57 8.92 -25.43
N GLY A 47 -8.72 9.18 -26.44
CA GLY A 47 -8.17 8.17 -27.34
C GLY A 47 -7.57 6.96 -26.60
N GLU A 48 -7.28 5.88 -27.36
CA GLU A 48 -6.87 4.57 -26.88
C GLU A 48 -6.24 4.59 -25.47
N THR A 49 -7.08 4.36 -24.44
CA THR A 49 -6.62 4.27 -23.06
C THR A 49 -5.60 3.14 -23.01
N LYS A 50 -4.33 3.48 -22.81
CA LYS A 50 -3.26 2.50 -22.86
C LYS A 50 -2.79 2.17 -21.46
N VAL A 51 -3.48 1.22 -20.82
CA VAL A 51 -2.94 0.58 -19.62
C VAL A 51 -1.82 -0.36 -20.05
N VAL A 52 -0.58 0.04 -19.78
CA VAL A 52 0.59 -0.83 -20.02
C VAL A 52 1.02 -1.43 -18.70
N THR A 53 1.04 -2.76 -18.64
CA THR A 53 1.68 -3.51 -17.56
C THR A 53 3.12 -3.80 -17.92
N PHE A 54 4.02 -3.55 -16.99
CA PHE A 54 5.41 -3.95 -17.10
C PHE A 54 5.92 -4.40 -15.73
N ASP A 55 6.64 -5.51 -15.72
CA ASP A 55 7.27 -6.04 -14.52
C ASP A 55 8.69 -5.50 -14.44
N GLU A 56 8.91 -4.54 -13.55
CA GLU A 56 10.24 -4.06 -13.22
C GLU A 56 10.63 -4.62 -11.86
N GLU A 57 11.72 -5.39 -11.82
CA GLU A 57 12.28 -5.95 -10.57
C GLU A 57 11.27 -6.82 -9.78
N GLY A 58 10.29 -7.42 -10.46
CA GLY A 58 9.25 -8.24 -9.83
C GLY A 58 8.07 -7.44 -9.25
N ILE A 59 7.97 -6.15 -9.54
CA ILE A 59 6.85 -5.28 -9.18
C ILE A 59 6.09 -4.93 -10.45
N SER A 60 4.80 -5.29 -10.50
CA SER A 60 3.94 -4.91 -11.61
C SER A 60 3.57 -3.43 -11.53
N LYS A 61 3.97 -2.68 -12.56
CA LYS A 61 3.66 -1.26 -12.74
C LYS A 61 2.60 -1.09 -13.82
N TYR A 62 1.75 -0.08 -13.65
CA TYR A 62 0.63 0.23 -14.53
C TYR A 62 0.68 1.68 -14.95
N ARG A 63 0.80 1.93 -16.25
CA ARG A 63 0.78 3.29 -16.81
C ARG A 63 -0.61 3.64 -17.29
N TYR A 64 -1.10 4.84 -16.97
CA TYR A 64 -2.26 5.47 -17.60
C TYR A 64 -1.80 6.80 -18.22
N GLU A 65 -2.31 7.11 -19.40
CA GLU A 65 -1.94 8.32 -20.13
C GLU A 65 -3.16 8.89 -20.84
N ASP A 66 -3.36 10.21 -20.70
CA ASP A 66 -4.32 11.01 -21.47
C ASP A 66 -3.64 12.32 -21.93
N ASP A 67 -4.43 13.29 -22.38
CA ASP A 67 -3.92 14.57 -22.90
C ASP A 67 -3.29 15.46 -21.80
N TYR A 68 -3.67 15.27 -20.54
CA TYR A 68 -3.25 16.11 -19.41
C TYR A 68 -2.15 15.47 -18.57
N ILE A 69 -2.20 14.16 -18.39
CA ILE A 69 -1.33 13.43 -17.47
C ILE A 69 -0.78 12.14 -18.08
N ASP A 70 0.39 11.77 -17.59
CA ASP A 70 0.98 10.44 -17.74
C ASP A 70 1.37 9.96 -16.34
N ILE A 71 0.68 8.94 -15.84
CA ILE A 71 0.84 8.43 -14.49
C ILE A 71 1.16 6.95 -14.48
N VAL A 72 2.22 6.60 -13.75
CA VAL A 72 2.62 5.21 -13.51
C VAL A 72 2.33 4.87 -12.06
N TRP A 73 1.57 3.81 -11.82
CA TRP A 73 1.22 3.29 -10.51
C TRP A 73 1.90 1.96 -10.22
N TYR A 74 2.21 1.73 -8.95
CA TYR A 74 2.35 0.38 -8.41
C TYR A 74 1.89 0.33 -6.95
N VAL A 75 1.32 -0.80 -6.56
CA VAL A 75 0.82 -1.01 -5.20
C VAL A 75 1.83 -1.83 -4.43
N SER A 76 2.34 -1.28 -3.33
CA SER A 76 3.16 -2.03 -2.39
C SER A 76 2.28 -2.57 -1.24
N SER A 77 2.86 -3.32 -0.32
CA SER A 77 2.09 -3.99 0.74
C SER A 77 1.32 -3.03 1.66
N LYS A 78 1.72 -1.75 1.73
CA LYS A 78 1.17 -0.76 2.67
C LYS A 78 0.68 0.55 2.04
N GLN A 79 1.07 0.84 0.81
CA GLN A 79 0.83 2.14 0.19
C GLN A 79 0.71 2.02 -1.34
N PHE A 80 0.05 3.01 -1.93
CA PHE A 80 0.05 3.22 -3.37
C PHE A 80 1.25 4.10 -3.72
N ASN A 81 1.93 3.81 -4.82
CA ASN A 81 3.09 4.57 -5.24
C ASN A 81 2.85 5.01 -6.67
N PHE A 82 3.24 6.23 -6.99
CA PHE A 82 3.06 6.75 -8.33
C PHE A 82 4.16 7.69 -8.79
N THR A 83 4.28 7.79 -10.10
CA THR A 83 4.98 8.87 -10.79
C THR A 83 4.01 9.52 -11.74
N LEU A 84 3.70 10.80 -11.52
CA LEU A 84 2.82 11.61 -12.35
C LEU A 84 3.65 12.62 -13.13
N LYS A 85 3.50 12.64 -14.45
CA LYS A 85 4.04 13.65 -15.36
C LYS A 85 2.91 14.56 -15.85
N ASN A 86 3.17 15.86 -15.80
CA ASN A 86 2.28 16.87 -16.37
C ASN A 86 2.51 16.99 -17.88
N LYS A 87 1.53 16.53 -18.66
CA LYS A 87 1.50 16.70 -20.12
C LYS A 87 0.74 17.95 -20.57
N SER A 88 -0.07 18.52 -19.69
CA SER A 88 -0.90 19.69 -20.00
C SER A 88 -0.07 20.95 -20.31
N GLY A 89 -0.74 21.96 -20.87
CA GLY A 89 -0.16 23.28 -21.09
C GLY A 89 0.03 24.13 -19.83
N HIS A 90 -0.50 23.68 -18.68
CA HIS A 90 -0.67 24.48 -17.47
C HIS A 90 -0.06 23.80 -16.24
N THR A 91 -0.01 24.49 -15.12
CA THR A 91 0.44 23.88 -13.86
C THR A 91 -0.67 23.00 -13.30
N LEU A 92 -0.33 21.75 -12.95
CA LEU A 92 -1.22 20.91 -12.15
C LEU A 92 -1.06 21.28 -10.68
N LYS A 93 -2.16 21.21 -9.92
CA LYS A 93 -2.10 21.30 -8.46
C LYS A 93 -2.86 20.12 -7.85
N ILE A 94 -2.19 19.42 -6.94
CA ILE A 94 -2.75 18.29 -6.19
C ILE A 94 -3.02 18.79 -4.78
N ASN A 95 -4.29 18.80 -4.36
CA ASN A 95 -4.66 19.04 -2.97
C ASN A 95 -4.76 17.69 -2.23
N TRP A 96 -3.76 17.37 -1.41
CA TRP A 96 -3.70 16.08 -0.72
C TRP A 96 -4.85 15.86 0.26
N ASP A 97 -5.44 16.94 0.79
CA ASP A 97 -6.59 16.85 1.69
C ASP A 97 -7.87 16.35 1.01
N ASP A 98 -7.96 16.48 -0.31
CA ASP A 98 -9.09 16.05 -1.13
C ASP A 98 -8.86 14.66 -1.76
N VAL A 99 -7.64 14.14 -1.69
CA VAL A 99 -7.33 12.77 -2.13
C VAL A 99 -7.91 11.78 -1.13
N SER A 100 -8.63 10.78 -1.64
CA SER A 100 -9.22 9.74 -0.81
C SER A 100 -8.96 8.35 -1.36
N TYR A 101 -9.05 7.37 -0.47
CA TYR A 101 -8.91 5.97 -0.78
C TYR A 101 -10.14 5.20 -0.29
N VAL A 102 -10.54 4.16 -1.02
CA VAL A 102 -11.58 3.22 -0.63
C VAL A 102 -10.96 1.83 -0.46
N ASP A 103 -11.17 1.24 0.71
CA ASP A 103 -10.61 -0.08 1.06
C ASP A 103 -11.37 -1.25 0.42
N THR A 104 -10.84 -2.46 0.63
CA THR A 104 -11.46 -3.72 0.16
C THR A 104 -12.83 -4.04 0.78
N LYS A 105 -13.30 -3.23 1.72
CA LYS A 105 -14.62 -3.31 2.37
C LYS A 105 -15.54 -2.15 1.95
N GLY A 106 -15.11 -1.31 1.00
CA GLY A 106 -15.86 -0.14 0.56
C GLY A 106 -15.84 1.03 1.55
N GLN A 107 -14.93 1.04 2.52
CA GLN A 107 -14.79 2.14 3.48
C GLN A 107 -13.86 3.21 2.93
N VAL A 108 -14.30 4.46 2.99
CA VAL A 108 -13.48 5.61 2.59
C VAL A 108 -12.52 6.01 3.70
N GLY A 109 -11.31 6.41 3.34
CA GLY A 109 -10.28 6.89 4.24
C GLY A 109 -9.46 8.02 3.63
N ARG A 110 -8.84 8.81 4.50
CA ARG A 110 -7.86 9.83 4.13
C ARG A 110 -6.52 9.17 3.80
N VAL A 111 -5.71 9.86 3.01
CA VAL A 111 -4.34 9.46 2.72
C VAL A 111 -3.36 10.54 3.18
N MET A 112 -2.14 10.12 3.48
CA MET A 112 -1.00 10.99 3.66
C MET A 112 0.04 10.74 2.57
N HIS A 113 0.67 11.82 2.10
CA HIS A 113 1.74 11.74 1.11
C HIS A 113 3.14 11.78 1.75
N SER A 114 4.19 11.59 0.94
CA SER A 114 5.56 11.59 1.42
C SER A 114 5.95 12.92 2.08
N GLY A 115 6.70 12.84 3.18
CA GLY A 115 7.17 14.01 3.93
C GLY A 115 6.26 14.45 5.09
N VAL A 116 5.06 13.88 5.22
CA VAL A 116 4.17 14.14 6.36
C VAL A 116 4.56 13.26 7.54
N LYS A 117 4.69 13.85 8.74
CA LYS A 117 4.99 13.08 9.95
C LYS A 117 3.78 12.26 10.37
N TYR A 118 3.99 11.04 10.85
CA TYR A 118 2.89 10.18 11.35
C TYR A 118 2.08 10.80 12.50
N ALA A 119 2.72 11.63 13.33
CA ALA A 119 2.03 12.38 14.38
C ALA A 119 1.06 13.43 13.83
N GLU A 120 1.30 13.91 12.61
CA GLU A 120 0.54 14.93 11.90
C GLU A 120 -0.32 14.33 10.77
N ARG A 121 -0.44 12.99 10.69
CA ARG A 121 -1.14 12.28 9.60
C ARG A 121 -2.58 12.73 9.33
N ASN A 122 -3.26 13.25 10.36
CA ASN A 122 -4.64 13.72 10.26
C ASN A 122 -4.73 15.24 10.09
N SER A 123 -3.59 15.94 10.07
CA SER A 123 -3.53 17.38 9.83
C SER A 123 -3.71 17.69 8.34
N SER A 124 -3.99 18.95 8.04
CA SER A 124 -4.02 19.45 6.67
C SER A 124 -2.63 19.34 6.01
N GLN A 125 -2.61 18.94 4.75
CA GLN A 125 -1.40 18.67 3.99
C GLN A 125 -1.24 19.71 2.88
N PRO A 126 -0.11 20.46 2.82
CA PRO A 126 0.11 21.48 1.81
C PRO A 126 0.05 20.91 0.39
N ALA A 127 -0.77 21.52 -0.47
CA ALA A 127 -0.89 21.12 -1.86
C ALA A 127 0.44 21.21 -2.62
N THR A 128 0.64 20.29 -3.57
CA THR A 128 1.82 20.27 -4.44
C THR A 128 1.47 20.76 -5.84
N THR A 129 2.33 21.62 -6.41
CA THR A 129 2.22 22.08 -7.80
C THR A 129 3.21 21.35 -8.70
N VAL A 130 2.75 20.88 -9.86
CA VAL A 130 3.58 20.22 -10.88
C VAL A 130 3.58 21.09 -12.15
N PRO A 131 4.66 21.84 -12.44
CA PRO A 131 4.76 22.67 -13.64
C PRO A 131 4.65 21.86 -14.94
N LYS A 132 4.34 22.54 -16.04
CA LYS A 132 4.27 21.94 -17.38
C LYS A 132 5.53 21.12 -17.69
N GLY A 133 5.34 19.87 -18.13
CA GLY A 133 6.41 18.96 -18.53
C GLY A 133 7.20 18.35 -17.37
N ALA A 134 6.98 18.79 -16.13
CA ALA A 134 7.63 18.24 -14.94
C ALA A 134 6.92 16.97 -14.46
N SER A 135 7.60 16.23 -13.58
CA SER A 135 7.06 15.04 -12.94
C SER A 135 7.20 15.10 -11.42
N ILE A 136 6.29 14.44 -10.72
CA ILE A 136 6.35 14.15 -9.29
C ILE A 136 6.33 12.64 -9.08
N SER A 137 7.14 12.13 -8.16
CA SER A 137 7.00 10.77 -7.65
C SER A 137 6.66 10.84 -6.16
N ASP A 138 5.57 10.19 -5.77
CA ASP A 138 5.05 10.25 -4.40
C ASP A 138 4.32 8.96 -4.04
N ILE A 139 3.87 8.89 -2.79
CA ILE A 139 3.19 7.74 -2.19
C ILE A 139 1.86 8.20 -1.59
N LEU A 140 0.88 7.31 -1.52
CA LEU A 140 -0.35 7.50 -0.77
C LEU A 140 -0.47 6.39 0.26
N LEU A 141 -0.36 6.77 1.54
CA LEU A 141 -0.49 5.87 2.68
C LEU A 141 -1.82 6.20 3.39
N PRO A 142 -2.76 5.25 3.52
CA PRO A 142 -3.99 5.49 4.29
C PRO A 142 -3.65 5.88 5.73
N THR A 143 -4.20 6.99 6.22
CA THR A 143 -3.88 7.53 7.55
C THR A 143 -4.32 6.60 8.67
N ASP A 144 -5.41 5.85 8.45
CA ASP A 144 -5.95 4.86 9.38
C ASP A 144 -5.06 3.62 9.49
N ASN A 145 -4.20 3.38 8.50
CA ASN A 145 -3.18 2.33 8.59
C ASN A 145 -2.01 2.74 9.48
N VAL A 146 -1.88 4.02 9.85
CA VAL A 146 -0.79 4.49 10.71
C VAL A 146 -1.27 4.60 12.15
N TYR A 147 -0.62 3.87 13.05
CA TYR A 147 -1.00 3.80 14.45
C TYR A 147 0.21 3.79 15.38
N TYR A 148 0.03 4.29 16.60
CA TYR A 148 1.08 4.29 17.62
C TYR A 148 0.83 3.15 18.61
N VAL A 149 1.87 2.35 18.87
CA VAL A 149 1.87 1.35 19.93
C VAL A 149 2.59 1.92 21.14
N SER A 150 1.95 1.96 22.30
CA SER A 150 2.55 2.39 23.56
C SER A 150 3.38 1.29 24.22
N GLY A 151 4.36 1.66 25.06
CA GLY A 151 5.15 0.75 25.89
C GLY A 151 6.66 0.91 25.66
N GLN A 152 7.45 0.10 26.38
CA GLN A 152 8.93 0.16 26.36
C GLN A 152 9.53 -0.03 24.95
N TYR A 153 8.86 -0.79 24.09
CA TYR A 153 9.21 -0.99 22.67
C TYR A 153 8.12 -0.45 21.73
N GLY A 154 7.46 0.62 22.18
CA GLY A 154 6.44 1.33 21.44
C GLY A 154 6.99 2.12 20.26
N GLY A 155 6.10 2.63 19.41
CA GLY A 155 6.45 3.39 18.22
C GLY A 155 5.33 3.44 17.20
N TRP A 156 5.53 4.26 16.18
CA TRP A 156 4.65 4.30 15.00
C TRP A 156 4.77 3.02 14.19
N ARG A 157 3.64 2.52 13.72
CA ARG A 157 3.51 1.32 12.90
C ARG A 157 2.51 1.56 11.78
N GLU A 158 2.62 0.74 10.76
CA GLU A 158 1.78 0.77 9.57
C GLU A 158 1.13 -0.59 9.36
N SER A 159 -0.18 -0.59 9.13
CA SER A 159 -0.95 -1.73 8.67
C SER A 159 -0.80 -1.92 7.16
N TYR A 160 -1.04 -3.15 6.70
CA TYR A 160 -1.07 -3.48 5.27
C TYR A 160 -2.36 -2.96 4.62
N LEU A 161 -2.31 -2.65 3.31
CA LEU A 161 -3.51 -2.33 2.53
C LEU A 161 -4.46 -3.51 2.47
N ILE A 162 -3.89 -4.70 2.31
CA ILE A 162 -4.59 -5.98 2.25
C ILE A 162 -4.07 -6.84 3.40
N PRO A 163 -4.94 -7.36 4.27
CA PRO A 163 -4.53 -8.31 5.28
C PRO A 163 -3.75 -9.47 4.69
N CYS A 164 -2.51 -9.62 5.15
CA CYS A 164 -1.57 -10.58 4.57
C CYS A 164 -0.79 -11.38 5.61
N VAL A 165 -0.86 -11.06 6.91
CA VAL A 165 -0.10 -11.79 7.94
C VAL A 165 -1.02 -12.65 8.78
N TYR A 166 -0.75 -13.96 8.78
CA TYR A 166 -1.55 -14.98 9.45
C TYR A 166 -0.72 -15.76 10.46
N LYS A 167 -1.34 -16.14 11.57
CA LYS A 167 -0.68 -16.90 12.65
C LYS A 167 -0.55 -18.39 12.35
N THR A 168 -1.43 -18.94 11.52
CA THR A 168 -1.49 -20.37 11.21
C THR A 168 -1.66 -20.58 9.70
N PRO A 169 -1.21 -21.72 9.16
CA PRO A 169 -1.43 -22.05 7.75
C PRO A 169 -2.92 -22.29 7.45
N GLU A 170 -3.71 -22.75 8.43
CA GLU A 170 -5.16 -22.90 8.29
C GLU A 170 -5.84 -21.54 8.08
N ALA A 171 -5.51 -20.53 8.89
CA ALA A 171 -6.08 -19.19 8.76
C ALA A 171 -5.68 -18.55 7.42
N PHE A 172 -4.41 -18.70 7.02
CA PHE A 172 -3.95 -18.28 5.70
C PHE A 172 -4.81 -18.89 4.59
N ASN A 173 -4.93 -20.22 4.58
CA ASN A 173 -5.60 -20.94 3.48
C ASN A 173 -7.11 -20.68 3.45
N ALA A 174 -7.71 -20.32 4.58
CA ALA A 174 -9.13 -19.98 4.68
C ALA A 174 -9.44 -18.52 4.29
N GLU A 175 -8.56 -17.57 4.61
CA GLU A 175 -8.88 -16.14 4.53
C GLU A 175 -8.20 -15.42 3.36
N ALA A 176 -6.97 -15.79 2.99
CA ALA A 176 -6.18 -15.04 2.02
C ALA A 176 -6.83 -15.02 0.62
N SER A 177 -7.37 -16.15 0.18
CA SER A 177 -8.06 -16.25 -1.11
C SER A 177 -9.33 -15.38 -1.16
N GLY A 178 -9.94 -15.05 -0.02
CA GLY A 178 -11.14 -14.23 0.06
C GLY A 178 -10.93 -12.75 -0.30
N TYR A 179 -9.69 -12.31 -0.48
CA TYR A 179 -9.38 -10.97 -1.00
C TYR A 179 -9.26 -10.93 -2.53
N VAL A 180 -9.07 -12.07 -3.18
CA VAL A 180 -8.98 -12.13 -4.66
C VAL A 180 -10.31 -11.70 -5.27
N GLY A 181 -10.26 -10.81 -6.25
CA GLY A 181 -11.42 -10.21 -6.91
C GLY A 181 -12.04 -9.02 -6.16
N LYS A 182 -11.51 -8.64 -4.99
CA LYS A 182 -11.88 -7.38 -4.34
C LYS A 182 -11.07 -6.23 -4.93
N THR A 183 -11.62 -5.02 -4.81
CA THR A 183 -11.03 -3.80 -5.34
C THR A 183 -10.65 -2.82 -4.23
N MET A 184 -9.68 -1.97 -4.52
CA MET A 184 -9.37 -0.74 -3.79
C MET A 184 -9.39 0.41 -4.78
N THR A 185 -9.79 1.60 -4.35
CA THR A 185 -9.91 2.75 -5.23
C THR A 185 -9.16 3.95 -4.66
N VAL A 186 -8.52 4.73 -5.53
CA VAL A 186 -7.93 6.04 -5.19
C VAL A 186 -8.63 7.09 -6.02
N MET A 187 -9.27 8.06 -5.36
CA MET A 187 -9.79 9.27 -5.99
C MET A 187 -8.79 10.39 -5.77
N MET A 188 -8.20 10.89 -6.86
CA MET A 188 -7.17 11.92 -6.87
C MET A 188 -7.64 13.11 -7.70
N PRO A 189 -8.25 14.13 -7.06
CA PRO A 189 -8.57 15.38 -7.73
C PRO A 189 -7.31 16.15 -8.14
N ILE A 190 -7.22 16.54 -9.41
CA ILE A 190 -6.13 17.33 -9.96
C ILE A 190 -6.70 18.65 -10.49
N MET A 191 -6.21 19.77 -9.97
CA MET A 191 -6.61 21.09 -10.44
C MET A 191 -5.76 21.49 -11.67
N ILE A 192 -6.44 21.87 -12.76
CA ILE A 192 -5.84 22.39 -14.00
C ILE A 192 -6.59 23.67 -14.35
N GLU A 193 -5.90 24.81 -14.45
CA GLU A 193 -6.54 26.11 -14.74
C GLU A 193 -7.71 26.47 -13.80
N ASN A 194 -7.60 26.11 -12.52
CA ASN A 194 -8.66 26.24 -11.50
C ASN A 194 -9.92 25.39 -11.74
N VAL A 195 -9.88 24.44 -12.68
CA VAL A 195 -10.90 23.41 -12.85
C VAL A 195 -10.44 22.14 -12.16
N GLN A 196 -11.31 21.57 -11.33
CA GLN A 196 -11.06 20.29 -10.66
C GLN A 196 -11.33 19.14 -11.62
N ASN A 197 -10.34 18.26 -11.78
CA ASN A 197 -10.41 17.07 -12.60
C ASN A 197 -10.30 15.85 -11.67
N ASP A 198 -11.42 15.18 -11.45
CA ASP A 198 -11.48 14.01 -10.57
C ASP A 198 -11.02 12.75 -11.34
N TYR A 199 -9.84 12.25 -10.98
CA TYR A 199 -9.33 10.99 -11.48
C TYR A 199 -9.58 9.88 -10.46
N THR A 200 -10.22 8.79 -10.90
CA THR A 200 -10.47 7.63 -10.05
C THR A 200 -9.74 6.41 -10.59
N PHE A 201 -8.79 5.89 -9.82
CA PHE A 201 -8.00 4.71 -10.17
C PHE A 201 -8.50 3.51 -9.36
N THR A 202 -8.97 2.46 -10.04
CA THR A 202 -9.44 1.23 -9.39
C THR A 202 -8.42 0.11 -9.56
N PHE A 203 -8.00 -0.45 -8.43
CA PHE A 203 -7.04 -1.54 -8.34
C PHE A 203 -7.75 -2.84 -7.94
N ASN A 204 -7.62 -3.88 -8.75
CA ASN A 204 -8.16 -5.21 -8.48
C ASN A 204 -7.09 -6.12 -7.88
N ILE A 205 -7.47 -6.94 -6.90
CA ILE A 205 -6.61 -7.99 -6.36
C ILE A 205 -6.75 -9.22 -7.26
N ASP A 206 -5.82 -9.38 -8.20
CA ASP A 206 -5.95 -10.35 -9.29
C ASP A 206 -5.70 -11.79 -8.84
N LYS A 207 -4.64 -12.02 -8.04
CA LYS A 207 -4.18 -13.37 -7.67
C LYS A 207 -3.51 -13.39 -6.31
N LEU A 208 -3.66 -14.52 -5.61
CA LEU A 208 -2.79 -14.92 -4.50
C LEU A 208 -1.60 -15.69 -5.09
N LEU A 209 -0.38 -15.24 -4.80
CA LEU A 209 0.86 -15.72 -5.44
C LEU A 209 1.52 -16.87 -4.69
N ASN A 210 1.09 -17.17 -3.47
CA ASN A 210 1.70 -18.19 -2.63
C ASN A 210 0.68 -18.96 -1.79
N THR A 211 1.11 -20.12 -1.30
CA THR A 211 0.31 -21.00 -0.44
C THR A 211 1.06 -21.28 0.86
N ALA A 212 0.34 -21.45 1.97
CA ALA A 212 0.95 -21.87 3.23
C ALA A 212 1.02 -23.39 3.30
N SER A 213 2.22 -23.95 3.38
CA SER A 213 2.44 -25.37 3.72
C SER A 213 2.39 -25.58 5.24
N LYS A 214 1.85 -26.73 5.66
CA LYS A 214 1.89 -27.17 7.07
C LYS A 214 3.31 -27.51 7.49
#